data_AF-A0A7W1VRI2-F1
#
_entry.id   AF-A0A7W1VRI2-F1
#
_cell.length_a   1.000
_cell.length_b   1.000
_cell.length_c   1.000
_cell.angle_alpha   90.00
_cell.angle_beta   90.00
_cell.angle_gamma   90.00
#
_symmetry.space_group_name_H-M   'P 1'
#
loop_
_entity.id
_entity.type
_entity.pdbx_description
1 polymer ?
#
loop_
_entity_poly.entity_id
_entity_poly.type
_entity_poly.pdbx_seq_one_letter_code
_entity_poly.pdbx_strand_id
1 'polypeptide(L)'
;MTDQPSAPQPASPPHVVGGGYEFDAIRKHLGGEYAAPHFVIHRDGVILGVCVGLMWHPRAESDPAEIWVGNKEDLIKWGVKLAEAKGTIPVYVRREQGGKWFYTGLHEVTGSTAEPEALKQRRQPPVIIAISRVVFLKKV
;
A
#
# COMPACT_ATOMS: atom_id res chain seq x y z
N MET A 1 1.16 8.36 -39.05
CA MET A 1 1.91 8.02 -37.82
C MET A 1 1.15 8.68 -36.69
N THR A 2 0.34 7.92 -35.96
CA THR A 2 -0.52 8.44 -34.90
C THR A 2 0.27 8.42 -33.60
N ASP A 3 0.59 9.62 -33.10
CA ASP A 3 1.22 9.86 -31.81
C ASP A 3 0.25 9.40 -30.70
N GLN A 4 0.66 8.40 -29.93
CA GLN A 4 -0.11 7.86 -28.82
C GLN A 4 0.26 8.68 -27.57
N PRO A 5 -0.69 9.32 -26.87
CA PRO A 5 -0.36 10.04 -25.65
C PRO A 5 0.05 9.03 -24.57
N SER A 6 1.35 9.00 -24.27
CA SER A 6 1.90 8.32 -23.10
C SER A 6 1.17 8.83 -21.85
N ALA A 7 0.61 7.90 -21.07
CA ALA A 7 0.01 8.22 -19.79
C ALA A 7 1.02 9.03 -18.94
N PRO A 8 0.58 10.08 -18.22
CA PRO A 8 1.48 10.86 -17.38
C PRO A 8 2.08 9.94 -16.32
N GLN A 9 3.37 9.64 -16.45
CA GLN A 9 4.13 9.07 -15.35
C GLN A 9 4.09 10.09 -14.21
N PRO A 10 3.78 9.68 -12.96
CA PRO A 10 3.82 10.61 -11.85
C PRO A 10 5.24 11.19 -11.77
N ALA A 11 5.31 12.53 -11.74
CA ALA A 11 6.55 13.27 -11.53
C ALA A 11 7.29 12.70 -10.32
N SER A 12 8.63 12.65 -10.41
CA SER A 12 9.56 12.15 -9.39
C SER A 12 9.07 12.41 -7.95
N PRO A 13 9.20 11.44 -7.02
CA PRO A 13 8.52 11.53 -5.73
C PRO A 13 9.03 12.78 -4.97
N PRO A 14 8.16 13.75 -4.62
CA PRO A 14 8.57 14.92 -3.85
C PRO A 14 8.72 14.63 -2.36
N HIS A 15 8.39 13.41 -1.94
CA HIS A 15 8.54 12.99 -0.57
C HIS A 15 9.91 12.36 -0.36
N VAL A 16 10.59 12.80 0.69
CA VAL A 16 11.93 12.35 1.09
C VAL A 16 11.76 11.09 1.92
N VAL A 17 12.58 10.07 1.67
CA VAL A 17 12.57 8.85 2.48
C VAL A 17 12.81 9.20 3.95
N GLY A 18 11.95 8.71 4.83
CA GLY A 18 11.95 9.05 6.26
C GLY A 18 11.22 10.34 6.61
N GLY A 19 10.78 11.12 5.61
CA GLY A 19 9.91 12.28 5.82
C GLY A 19 8.51 11.87 6.29
N GLY A 20 7.97 12.60 7.27
CA GLY A 20 6.63 12.37 7.82
C GLY A 20 5.60 13.36 7.28
N TYR A 21 4.47 12.85 6.81
CA TYR A 21 3.43 13.62 6.11
C TYR A 21 2.03 13.34 6.66
N GLU A 22 1.11 14.28 6.44
CA GLU A 22 -0.32 14.07 6.72
C GLU A 22 -0.98 13.26 5.60
N PHE A 23 -1.99 12.45 5.94
CA PHE A 23 -2.67 11.59 4.97
C PHE A 23 -3.27 12.40 3.80
N ASP A 24 -3.92 13.52 4.12
CA ASP A 24 -4.54 14.39 3.12
C ASP A 24 -3.51 15.04 2.20
N ALA A 25 -2.33 15.38 2.72
CA ALA A 25 -1.23 15.91 1.93
C ALA A 25 -0.70 14.86 0.96
N ILE A 26 -0.47 13.62 1.43
CA ILE A 26 -0.05 12.49 0.58
C ILE A 26 -1.05 12.26 -0.53
N ARG A 27 -2.33 12.16 -0.17
CA ARG A 27 -3.39 11.90 -1.12
C ARG A 27 -3.48 12.99 -2.17
N LYS A 28 -3.55 14.27 -1.76
CA LYS A 28 -3.62 15.40 -2.70
C LYS A 28 -2.42 15.39 -3.63
N HIS A 29 -1.23 15.11 -3.09
CA HIS A 29 0.00 15.05 -3.85
C HIS A 29 -0.03 13.94 -4.91
N LEU A 30 -0.44 12.72 -4.55
CA LEU A 30 -0.55 11.60 -5.47
C LEU A 30 -1.75 11.71 -6.42
N GLY A 31 -2.68 12.63 -6.17
CA GLY A 31 -3.94 12.70 -6.90
C GLY A 31 -4.92 11.60 -6.51
N GLY A 32 -4.94 11.13 -5.26
CA GLY A 32 -5.98 10.20 -4.83
C GLY A 32 -7.35 10.86 -4.64
N GLU A 33 -8.41 10.06 -4.77
CA GLU A 33 -9.79 10.45 -4.48
C GLU A 33 -10.13 10.37 -2.98
N TYR A 34 -11.20 11.05 -2.55
CA TYR A 34 -11.80 10.87 -1.22
C TYR A 34 -12.73 9.66 -1.21
N ALA A 35 -12.13 8.47 -1.29
CA ALA A 35 -12.87 7.22 -1.30
C ALA A 35 -12.16 6.15 -0.46
N ALA A 36 -12.95 5.29 0.20
CA ALA A 36 -12.44 4.10 0.85
C ALA A 36 -11.83 3.12 -0.18
N PRO A 37 -10.89 2.25 0.22
CA PRO A 37 -10.35 2.08 1.57
C PRO A 37 -9.08 2.92 1.80
N HIS A 38 -8.94 3.45 3.03
CA HIS A 38 -7.89 4.43 3.36
C HIS A 38 -6.46 3.86 3.47
N PHE A 39 -6.26 2.55 3.28
CA PHE A 39 -4.91 1.97 3.25
C PHE A 39 -4.25 2.05 1.87
N VAL A 40 -5.04 2.36 0.83
CA VAL A 40 -4.55 2.66 -0.52
C VAL A 40 -4.98 4.05 -0.93
N ILE A 41 -4.08 4.77 -1.58
CA ILE A 41 -4.40 5.99 -2.32
C ILE A 41 -4.71 5.56 -3.74
N HIS A 42 -5.89 5.92 -4.25
CA HIS A 42 -6.35 5.47 -5.55
C HIS A 42 -7.17 6.53 -6.27
N ARG A 43 -7.25 6.42 -7.60
CA ARG A 43 -8.10 7.22 -8.50
C ARG A 43 -8.55 6.33 -9.64
N ASP A 44 -9.83 6.40 -10.02
CA ASP A 44 -10.41 5.61 -11.10
C ASP A 44 -10.10 4.09 -10.99
N GLY A 45 -10.00 3.59 -9.75
CA GLY A 45 -9.69 2.18 -9.48
C GLY A 45 -8.22 1.77 -9.62
N VAL A 46 -7.31 2.70 -9.94
CA VAL A 46 -5.85 2.51 -10.02
C VAL A 46 -5.17 2.89 -8.70
N ILE A 47 -4.25 2.05 -8.23
CA ILE A 47 -3.50 2.30 -7.00
C ILE A 47 -2.33 3.25 -7.30
N LEU A 48 -2.28 4.34 -6.55
CA LEU A 48 -1.29 5.41 -6.65
C LEU A 48 -0.30 5.41 -5.47
N GLY A 49 -0.65 4.74 -4.37
CA GLY A 49 0.19 4.65 -3.17
C GLY A 49 -0.43 3.77 -2.10
N VAL A 50 0.37 3.38 -1.11
CA VAL A 50 -0.05 2.55 0.02
C VAL A 50 0.28 3.28 1.33
N CYS A 51 -0.70 3.39 2.22
CA CYS A 51 -0.57 4.00 3.54
C CYS A 51 -1.00 2.98 4.60
N VAL A 52 -0.04 2.35 5.28
CA VAL A 52 -0.32 1.29 6.27
C VAL A 52 0.20 1.57 7.68
N GLY A 53 -0.60 1.26 8.69
CA GLY A 53 -0.19 1.39 10.09
C GLY A 53 0.52 0.13 10.58
N LEU A 54 1.65 0.26 11.28
CA LEU A 54 2.42 -0.89 11.77
C LEU A 54 1.65 -1.79 12.74
N MET A 55 0.67 -1.22 13.45
CA MET A 55 -0.25 -1.99 14.31
C MET A 55 -0.99 -3.10 13.54
N TRP A 56 -1.30 -2.87 12.26
CA TRP A 56 -2.03 -3.82 11.41
C TRP A 56 -1.13 -4.50 10.36
N HIS A 57 0.01 -3.88 10.06
CA HIS A 57 0.99 -4.33 9.07
C HIS A 57 2.40 -4.32 9.69
N PRO A 58 2.70 -5.22 10.66
CA PRO A 58 3.93 -5.16 11.45
C PRO A 58 5.19 -5.40 10.62
N ARG A 59 5.06 -5.89 9.39
CA ARG A 59 6.16 -6.14 8.44
C ARG A 59 6.16 -5.17 7.25
N ALA A 60 5.47 -4.04 7.35
CA ALA A 60 5.44 -3.04 6.27
C ALA A 60 6.78 -2.30 6.06
N GLU A 61 7.69 -2.33 7.04
CA GLU A 61 9.06 -1.81 6.92
C GLU A 61 10.12 -2.90 6.68
N SER A 62 9.71 -4.17 6.52
CA SER A 62 10.62 -5.27 6.20
C SER A 62 11.11 -5.22 4.74
N ASP A 63 12.11 -6.04 4.39
CA ASP A 63 12.53 -6.25 3.00
C ASP A 63 12.53 -7.76 2.67
N PRO A 64 11.56 -8.27 1.88
CA PRO A 64 10.43 -7.53 1.31
C PRO A 64 9.42 -7.06 2.37
N ALA A 65 8.78 -5.92 2.12
CA ALA A 65 7.69 -5.40 2.92
C ALA A 65 6.44 -6.26 2.70
N GLU A 66 5.68 -6.50 3.78
CA GLU A 66 4.44 -7.27 3.72
C GLU A 66 3.23 -6.40 4.03
N ILE A 67 2.26 -6.39 3.10
CA ILE A 67 0.96 -5.73 3.28
C ILE A 67 -0.10 -6.78 3.53
N TRP A 68 -0.56 -6.85 4.77
CA TRP A 68 -1.56 -7.80 5.22
C TRP A 68 -2.97 -7.26 4.98
N VAL A 69 -3.71 -7.90 4.10
CA VAL A 69 -5.05 -7.48 3.69
C VAL A 69 -6.08 -8.20 4.55
N GLY A 70 -7.00 -7.45 5.17
CA GLY A 70 -8.09 -8.01 5.96
C GLY A 70 -9.10 -8.82 5.11
N ASN A 71 -10.03 -9.51 5.77
CA ASN A 71 -11.03 -10.36 5.11
C ASN A 71 -12.39 -9.67 4.83
N LYS A 72 -12.49 -8.35 5.03
CA LYS A 72 -13.67 -7.59 4.61
C LYS A 72 -13.72 -7.51 3.09
N GLU A 73 -14.90 -7.60 2.49
CA GLU A 73 -15.08 -7.70 1.04
C GLU A 73 -14.32 -6.62 0.24
N ASP A 74 -14.43 -5.35 0.66
CA ASP A 74 -13.71 -4.26 0.00
C ASP A 74 -12.20 -4.39 0.13
N LEU A 75 -11.70 -4.80 1.30
CA LEU A 75 -10.27 -5.02 1.51
C LEU A 75 -9.76 -6.14 0.61
N ILE A 76 -10.52 -7.23 0.47
CA ILE A 76 -10.18 -8.35 -0.42
C ILE A 76 -10.03 -7.85 -1.86
N LYS A 77 -11.02 -7.09 -2.36
CA LYS A 77 -11.00 -6.54 -3.73
C LYS A 77 -9.76 -5.68 -3.97
N TRP A 78 -9.44 -4.78 -3.04
CA TRP A 78 -8.26 -3.92 -3.15
C TRP A 78 -6.95 -4.67 -2.95
N GLY A 79 -6.93 -5.73 -2.14
CA GLY A 79 -5.76 -6.61 -1.98
C GLY A 79 -5.42 -7.39 -3.25
N VAL A 80 -6.43 -7.83 -4.00
CA VAL A 80 -6.23 -8.46 -5.32
C VAL A 80 -5.67 -7.43 -6.31
N LYS A 81 -6.28 -6.24 -6.38
CA LYS A 81 -5.76 -5.15 -7.23
C LYS A 81 -4.32 -4.77 -6.89
N LEU A 82 -3.98 -4.69 -5.60
CA LEU A 82 -2.62 -4.41 -5.16
C LEU A 82 -1.66 -5.51 -5.57
N ALA A 83 -2.06 -6.78 -5.49
CA ALA A 83 -1.23 -7.91 -5.92
C ALA A 83 -0.96 -7.91 -7.45
N GLU A 84 -1.86 -7.33 -8.24
CA GLU A 84 -1.76 -7.25 -9.70
C GLU A 84 -1.12 -5.94 -10.19
N ALA A 85 -0.97 -4.96 -9.31
CA ALA A 85 -0.43 -3.64 -9.63
C ALA A 85 0.95 -3.75 -10.30
N LYS A 86 1.17 -2.91 -11.31
CA LYS A 86 2.40 -2.85 -12.10
C LYS A 86 3.09 -1.50 -11.89
N GLY A 87 4.40 -1.52 -12.00
CA GLY A 87 5.24 -0.34 -11.76
C GLY A 87 5.47 -0.08 -10.27
N THR A 88 6.06 1.08 -9.99
CA THR A 88 6.46 1.48 -8.65
C THR A 88 5.32 2.14 -7.89
N ILE A 89 5.14 1.74 -6.64
CA ILE A 89 4.13 2.24 -5.72
C ILE A 89 4.85 2.92 -4.54
N PRO A 90 4.56 4.19 -4.24
CA PRO A 90 5.07 4.83 -3.04
C PRO A 90 4.41 4.24 -1.80
N VAL A 91 5.22 3.85 -0.82
CA VAL A 91 4.75 3.26 0.44
C VAL A 91 4.98 4.24 1.58
N TYR A 92 3.95 4.37 2.43
CA TYR A 92 3.97 5.18 3.63
C TYR A 92 3.53 4.35 4.83
N VAL A 93 4.26 4.51 5.93
CA VAL A 93 4.00 3.76 7.16
C VAL A 93 3.70 4.70 8.32
N ARG A 94 2.73 4.32 9.14
CA ARG A 94 2.43 5.03 10.39
C ARG A 94 2.76 4.14 11.57
N ARG A 95 3.67 4.60 12.44
CA ARG A 95 4.14 3.84 13.61
C ARG A 95 3.17 3.95 14.78
N GLU A 96 2.55 5.10 14.96
CA GLU A 96 1.66 5.41 16.09
C GLU A 96 0.27 5.85 15.60
N GLN A 97 -0.79 5.45 16.30
CA GLN A 97 -2.15 5.86 15.93
C GLN A 97 -2.29 7.38 16.01
N GLY A 98 -2.83 8.00 14.96
CA GLY A 98 -2.95 9.46 14.87
C GLY A 98 -1.64 10.19 14.53
N GLY A 99 -0.52 9.48 14.42
CA GLY A 99 0.76 10.05 13.99
C GLY A 99 0.89 10.25 12.48
N LYS A 100 2.05 10.80 12.09
CA LYS A 100 2.42 11.04 10.70
C LYS A 100 2.66 9.75 9.91
N TRP A 101 2.50 9.86 8.60
CA TRP A 101 2.82 8.83 7.62
C TRP A 101 4.22 9.05 7.07
N PHE A 102 5.13 8.13 7.37
CA PHE A 102 6.53 8.20 6.97
C PHE A 102 6.71 7.54 5.61
N TYR A 103 7.27 8.27 4.64
CA TYR A 103 7.56 7.72 3.32
C TYR A 103 8.75 6.75 3.39
N THR A 104 8.56 5.50 2.96
CA THR A 104 9.61 4.46 3.01
C THR A 104 10.34 4.30 1.68
N GLY A 105 9.75 4.79 0.59
CA GLY A 105 10.32 4.72 -0.76
C GLY A 105 9.33 4.21 -1.80
N LEU A 106 9.81 4.13 -3.04
CA LEU A 106 9.12 3.44 -4.12
C LEU A 106 9.34 1.93 -3.99
N HIS A 107 8.29 1.16 -4.21
CA HIS A 107 8.34 -0.30 -4.13
C HIS A 107 7.64 -0.92 -5.33
N GLU A 108 8.09 -2.10 -5.74
CA GLU A 108 7.41 -2.93 -6.72
C GLU A 108 6.79 -4.14 -6.05
N VAL A 109 5.64 -4.56 -6.57
CA VAL A 109 4.98 -5.79 -6.12
C VAL A 109 5.75 -6.98 -6.69
N THR A 110 6.33 -7.78 -5.82
CA THR A 110 7.13 -8.96 -6.21
C THR A 110 6.34 -10.26 -6.11
N GLY A 111 5.23 -10.26 -5.39
CA GLY A 111 4.34 -11.41 -5.31
C GLY A 111 3.20 -11.20 -4.33
N SER A 112 2.36 -12.22 -4.19
CA SER A 112 1.35 -12.27 -3.13
C SER A 112 1.02 -13.72 -2.76
N THR A 113 0.43 -13.92 -1.59
CA THR A 113 -0.06 -15.23 -1.16
C THR A 113 -1.42 -15.11 -0.49
N ALA A 114 -2.29 -16.08 -0.75
CA ALA A 114 -3.55 -16.31 -0.04
C ALA A 114 -3.57 -17.71 0.61
N GLU A 115 -2.40 -18.36 0.73
CA GLU A 115 -2.29 -19.72 1.25
C GLU A 115 -2.67 -19.78 2.73
N PRO A 116 -3.66 -20.60 3.14
CA PRO A 116 -4.18 -20.60 4.51
C PRO A 116 -3.11 -20.73 5.59
N GLU A 117 -2.10 -21.58 5.39
CA GLU A 117 -1.01 -21.77 6.35
C GLU A 117 -0.10 -20.54 6.46
N ALA A 118 0.23 -19.91 5.33
CA ALA A 118 1.01 -18.67 5.33
C ALA A 118 0.26 -17.51 6.02
N LEU A 119 -1.07 -17.47 5.89
CA LEU A 119 -1.91 -16.46 6.54
C LEU A 119 -2.05 -16.73 8.04
N LYS A 120 -2.22 -17.99 8.47
CA LYS A 120 -2.30 -18.37 9.88
C LYS A 120 -1.07 -17.93 10.66
N GLN A 121 0.13 -18.11 10.10
CA GLN A 121 1.40 -17.71 10.73
C GLN A 121 1.53 -16.20 11.00
N ARG A 122 0.70 -15.37 10.36
CA ARG A 122 0.72 -13.90 10.48
C ARG A 122 -0.40 -13.36 11.35
N ARG A 123 -1.36 -14.19 11.77
CA ARG A 123 -2.41 -13.75 12.69
C ARG A 123 -1.79 -13.44 14.05
N GLN A 124 -2.21 -12.32 14.63
CA GLN A 124 -1.77 -11.86 15.95
C GLN A 124 -2.99 -11.43 16.76
N PRO A 125 -3.80 -12.37 17.28
CA PRO A 125 -4.95 -12.04 18.11
C PRO A 125 -4.53 -11.26 19.38
N PRO A 126 -5.35 -10.32 19.86
CA PRO A 126 -6.67 -9.94 19.36
C PRO A 126 -6.64 -8.89 18.24
N VAL A 127 -5.46 -8.39 17.85
CA VAL A 127 -5.32 -7.25 16.93
C VAL A 127 -5.56 -7.70 15.49
N ILE A 128 -4.81 -8.69 15.00
CA ILE A 128 -4.85 -9.14 13.61
C ILE A 128 -5.47 -10.54 13.57
N ILE A 129 -6.80 -10.59 13.58
CA ILE A 129 -7.57 -11.83 13.69
C ILE A 129 -7.87 -12.50 12.34
N ALA A 130 -7.90 -11.73 11.26
CA ALA A 130 -8.25 -12.23 9.94
C ALA A 130 -7.46 -11.52 8.84
N ILE A 131 -6.80 -12.33 8.01
CA ILE A 131 -6.03 -11.91 6.84
C ILE A 131 -6.56 -12.74 5.67
N SER A 132 -6.80 -12.10 4.53
CA SER A 132 -7.23 -12.75 3.28
C SER A 132 -6.07 -12.94 2.29
N ARG A 133 -5.09 -12.03 2.33
CA ARG A 133 -3.93 -12.03 1.43
C ARG A 133 -2.77 -11.30 2.08
N VAL A 134 -1.57 -11.67 1.70
CA VAL A 134 -0.35 -10.89 1.91
C VAL A 134 0.20 -10.49 0.56
N VAL A 135 0.48 -9.20 0.37
CA VAL A 135 1.20 -8.69 -0.81
C VAL A 135 2.63 -8.35 -0.40
N PHE A 136 3.59 -8.83 -1.18
CA PHE A 136 5.01 -8.59 -0.98
C PHE A 136 5.46 -7.44 -1.88
N LEU A 137 6.07 -6.42 -1.27
CA LEU A 137 6.60 -5.26 -1.95
C LEU A 137 8.10 -5.16 -1.69
N LYS A 138 8.90 -4.99 -2.73
CA LYS A 138 10.35 -4.79 -2.63
C LYS A 138 10.70 -3.36 -2.99
N LYS A 139 11.54 -2.72 -2.18
CA LYS A 139 12.03 -1.37 -2.46
C LYS A 139 12.88 -1.38 -3.73
N VAL A 140 12.72 -0.35 -4.57
CA VAL A 140 13.54 -0.12 -5.78
C VAL A 140 14.56 0.98 -5.57
#